data_AF-A0A922VHX8-F1
#
_entry.id   AF-A0A922VHX8-F1
#
_cell.length_a   1.000
_cell.length_b   1.000
_cell.length_c   1.000
_cell.angle_alpha   90.00
_cell.angle_beta   90.00
_cell.angle_gamma   90.00
#
_symmetry.space_group_name_H-M   'P 1'
#
loop_
_entity.id
_entity.type
_entity.pdbx_description
1 polymer ?
#
loop_
_entity_poly.entity_id
_entity_poly.type
_entity_poly.pdbx_seq_one_letter_code
_entity_poly.pdbx_strand_id
1 'polypeptide(L)'
;MWYQDQAGAGLVGDPAALATPQPGACDTAQPMSTLQSQAARLEAAVAAILTLRERVERAGPWPLAELYGTEAEASWGPPELLAHVDEMLPFWLGEAERILDAPADAPVPFGRVAADTIRISVIGRDRTVPLRELFARLAADGARVARRMRELSDGEAARIGVHQTRGDLTIESLFEWFVTSHLEEHVVQLRMILDTRGS
;
A
#
# COMPACT_ATOMS: atom_id res chain seq x y z
N MET A 1 -35.45 -12.90 48.66
CA MET A 1 -36.30 -13.86 49.39
C MET A 1 -37.14 -13.03 50.35
N TRP A 2 -38.45 -12.90 50.08
CA TRP A 2 -39.37 -11.93 50.71
C TRP A 2 -39.03 -10.45 50.39
N TYR A 3 -39.97 -9.50 50.41
CA TYR A 3 -41.43 -9.54 50.63
C TYR A 3 -42.14 -8.57 49.64
N GLN A 4 -43.46 -8.69 49.46
CA GLN A 4 -44.31 -7.73 48.71
C GLN A 4 -44.71 -6.54 49.63
N ASP A 5 -45.69 -5.64 49.45
CA ASP A 5 -46.97 -5.50 48.71
C ASP A 5 -47.40 -4.01 49.01
N GLN A 6 -48.31 -3.23 48.37
CA GLN A 6 -49.46 -3.41 47.46
C GLN A 6 -49.54 -2.26 46.42
N ALA A 7 -50.76 -1.81 46.07
CA ALA A 7 -51.11 -0.98 44.91
C ALA A 7 -51.60 0.45 45.23
N GLY A 8 -51.74 1.27 44.18
CA GLY A 8 -52.52 2.51 44.16
C GLY A 8 -52.93 2.85 42.72
N ALA A 9 -54.20 3.21 42.49
CA ALA A 9 -54.77 3.40 41.15
C ALA A 9 -55.18 4.86 40.88
N GLY A 10 -55.04 5.31 39.63
CA GLY A 10 -55.51 6.63 39.19
C GLY A 10 -55.33 6.84 37.68
N LEU A 11 -56.45 7.03 36.96
CA LEU A 11 -56.47 7.38 35.54
C LEU A 11 -57.10 8.77 35.34
N VAL A 12 -56.27 9.77 35.01
CA VAL A 12 -56.63 10.90 34.16
C VAL A 12 -55.37 11.23 33.34
N GLY A 13 -55.52 11.50 32.04
CA GLY A 13 -54.38 11.72 31.13
C GLY A 13 -54.23 13.16 30.67
N ASP A 14 -53.24 13.38 29.80
CA ASP A 14 -53.08 14.58 28.97
C ASP A 14 -52.44 14.16 27.61
N PRO A 15 -52.38 15.04 26.58
CA PRO A 15 -52.40 14.60 25.19
C PRO A 15 -51.08 14.09 24.60
N ALA A 16 -51.19 13.47 23.42
CA ALA A 16 -50.07 12.99 22.63
C ALA A 16 -49.13 14.12 22.18
N ALA A 17 -48.01 14.27 22.88
CA ALA A 17 -46.83 14.93 22.33
C ALA A 17 -46.31 14.10 21.15
N LEU A 18 -46.48 14.61 19.93
CA LEU A 18 -45.86 14.02 18.73
C LEU A 18 -44.34 14.12 18.88
N ALA A 19 -43.70 13.00 19.22
CA ALA A 19 -42.25 12.89 19.23
C ALA A 19 -41.74 13.09 17.80
N THR A 20 -41.28 14.30 17.49
CA THR A 20 -40.51 14.57 16.27
C THR A 20 -39.32 13.61 16.24
N PRO A 21 -39.14 12.80 15.19
CA PRO A 21 -37.95 11.97 15.08
C PRO A 21 -36.74 12.89 15.11
N GLN A 22 -35.77 12.63 15.99
CA GLN A 22 -34.47 13.28 15.87
C GLN A 22 -33.96 12.99 14.46
N PRO A 23 -33.48 14.00 13.70
CA PRO A 23 -32.72 13.70 12.50
C PRO A 23 -31.56 12.81 12.93
N GLY A 24 -31.48 11.61 12.34
CA GLY A 24 -30.35 10.71 12.58
C GLY A 24 -29.07 11.49 12.33
N ALA A 25 -28.11 11.38 13.24
CA ALA A 25 -26.83 12.08 13.09
C ALA A 25 -26.27 11.77 11.71
N CYS A 26 -26.01 12.81 10.90
CA CYS A 26 -25.42 12.63 9.58
C CYS A 26 -24.17 11.78 9.75
N ASP A 27 -24.10 10.65 9.02
CA ASP A 27 -23.08 9.64 9.23
C ASP A 27 -21.72 10.25 8.88
N THR A 28 -21.04 10.75 9.91
CA THR A 28 -19.90 11.65 9.76
C THR A 28 -18.71 10.75 9.54
N ALA A 29 -18.46 10.44 8.26
CA ALA A 29 -17.42 9.53 7.80
C ALA A 29 -16.15 9.72 8.64
N GLN A 30 -15.82 8.69 9.41
CA GLN A 30 -14.66 8.69 10.30
C GLN A 30 -13.42 9.09 9.47
N PRO A 31 -12.55 9.99 9.96
CA PRO A 31 -11.34 10.35 9.23
C PRO A 31 -10.52 9.08 9.00
N MET A 32 -10.25 8.76 7.73
CA MET A 32 -9.41 7.62 7.35
C MET A 32 -8.04 7.75 8.02
N SER A 33 -7.51 6.66 8.57
CA SER A 33 -6.14 6.66 9.10
C SER A 33 -5.12 6.90 7.98
N THR A 34 -3.90 7.32 8.34
CA THR A 34 -2.82 7.55 7.38
C THR A 34 -2.60 6.32 6.51
N LEU A 35 -2.54 5.13 7.12
CA LEU A 35 -2.30 3.86 6.44
C LEU A 35 -3.44 3.45 5.49
N GLN A 36 -4.71 3.75 5.83
CA GLN A 36 -5.84 3.57 4.89
C GLN A 36 -5.74 4.52 3.69
N SER A 37 -5.22 5.73 3.91
CA SER A 37 -5.01 6.73 2.85
C SER A 37 -3.84 6.36 1.94
N GLN A 38 -2.76 5.80 2.51
CA GLN A 38 -1.65 5.20 1.78
C GLN A 38 -2.10 3.99 0.96
N ALA A 39 -2.93 3.10 1.50
CA ALA A 39 -3.45 1.95 0.77
C ALA A 39 -4.28 2.38 -0.46
N ALA A 40 -5.10 3.44 -0.32
CA ALA A 40 -5.86 4.02 -1.43
C ALA A 40 -4.94 4.68 -2.49
N ARG A 41 -3.85 5.34 -2.08
CA ARG A 41 -2.81 5.86 -2.99
C ARG A 41 -2.10 4.74 -3.75
N LEU A 42 -1.71 3.67 -3.04
CA LEU A 42 -1.09 2.48 -3.63
C LEU A 42 -2.00 1.82 -4.67
N GLU A 43 -3.28 1.61 -4.35
CA GLU A 43 -4.30 1.11 -5.29
C GLU A 43 -4.43 2.00 -6.52
N ALA A 44 -4.43 3.33 -6.35
CA ALA A 44 -4.51 4.29 -7.45
C ALA A 44 -3.23 4.29 -8.32
N ALA A 45 -2.05 4.12 -7.73
CA ALA A 45 -0.78 4.03 -8.46
C ALA A 45 -0.67 2.71 -9.26
N VAL A 46 -1.05 1.58 -8.66
CA VAL A 46 -1.19 0.28 -9.35
C VAL A 46 -2.15 0.41 -10.54
N ALA A 47 -3.34 0.99 -10.31
CA ALA A 47 -4.32 1.22 -11.37
C ALA A 47 -3.77 2.13 -12.48
N ALA A 48 -3.06 3.21 -12.13
CA ALA A 48 -2.45 4.11 -13.10
C ALA A 48 -1.42 3.40 -13.99
N ILE A 49 -0.55 2.54 -13.45
CA ILE A 49 0.38 1.72 -14.26
C ILE A 49 -0.40 0.76 -15.16
N LEU A 50 -1.46 0.10 -14.65
CA LEU A 50 -2.29 -0.81 -15.44
C LEU A 50 -3.01 -0.10 -16.61
N THR A 51 -3.46 1.15 -16.46
CA THR A 51 -4.04 1.92 -17.59
C THR A 51 -3.03 2.21 -18.72
N LEU A 52 -1.73 2.18 -18.43
CA LEU A 52 -0.67 2.42 -19.43
C LEU A 52 -0.31 1.14 -20.21
N ARG A 53 -0.81 -0.04 -19.81
CA ARG A 53 -0.42 -1.34 -20.36
C ARG A 53 -0.46 -1.42 -21.89
N GLU A 54 -1.56 -0.99 -22.52
CA GLU A 54 -1.69 -1.04 -23.99
C GLU A 54 -0.66 -0.13 -24.68
N ARG A 55 -0.37 1.05 -24.11
CA ARG A 55 0.70 1.93 -24.62
C ARG A 55 2.07 1.26 -24.51
N VAL A 56 2.35 0.56 -23.40
CA VAL A 56 3.61 -0.17 -23.18
C VAL A 56 3.75 -1.35 -24.14
N GLU A 57 2.72 -2.18 -24.29
CA GLU A 57 2.74 -3.34 -25.20
C GLU A 57 2.87 -2.89 -26.68
N ARG A 58 2.21 -1.79 -27.07
CA ARG A 58 2.23 -1.25 -28.45
C ARG A 58 3.51 -0.48 -28.82
N ALA A 59 4.19 0.16 -27.87
CA ALA A 59 5.41 0.95 -28.14
C ALA A 59 6.72 0.12 -28.04
N GLY A 60 6.60 -1.18 -27.77
CA GLY A 60 7.69 -2.15 -27.88
C GLY A 60 8.11 -2.45 -29.34
N PRO A 61 9.13 -3.30 -29.56
CA PRO A 61 9.93 -3.96 -28.53
C PRO A 61 10.80 -2.98 -27.74
N TRP A 62 11.02 -3.29 -26.46
CA TRP A 62 11.84 -2.50 -25.56
C TRP A 62 13.24 -3.12 -25.48
N PRO A 63 14.32 -2.37 -25.76
CA PRO A 63 15.67 -2.85 -25.49
C PRO A 63 15.87 -2.93 -23.98
N LEU A 64 16.47 -4.03 -23.51
CA LEU A 64 16.92 -4.15 -22.12
C LEU A 64 18.21 -3.37 -21.93
N ALA A 65 18.37 -2.72 -20.78
CA ALA A 65 19.59 -1.97 -20.45
C ALA A 65 20.79 -2.91 -20.23
N GLU A 66 22.00 -2.52 -20.66
CA GLU A 66 23.20 -3.35 -20.40
C GLU A 66 23.56 -3.38 -18.90
N LEU A 67 23.36 -2.25 -18.21
CA LEU A 67 23.49 -2.10 -16.77
C LEU A 67 22.10 -1.97 -16.14
N TYR A 68 21.86 -2.60 -14.99
CA TYR A 68 20.58 -2.56 -14.29
C TYR A 68 20.75 -2.82 -12.77
N GLY A 69 19.88 -2.23 -11.97
CA GLY A 69 19.81 -2.41 -10.51
C GLY A 69 20.60 -1.41 -9.67
N THR A 70 21.71 -0.83 -10.17
CA THR A 70 22.53 0.17 -9.44
C THR A 70 22.47 1.59 -10.01
N GLU A 71 21.89 1.72 -11.20
CA GLU A 71 21.82 2.94 -11.99
C GLU A 71 20.63 3.79 -11.53
N ALA A 72 20.58 5.06 -11.95
CA ALA A 72 19.38 5.86 -11.74
C ALA A 72 18.20 5.17 -12.43
N GLU A 73 17.14 4.87 -11.67
CA GLU A 73 16.02 4.05 -12.15
C GLU A 73 15.34 4.68 -13.37
N ALA A 74 15.38 6.00 -13.49
CA ALA A 74 14.95 6.78 -14.67
C ALA A 74 15.63 6.41 -16.00
N SER A 75 16.73 5.62 -15.99
CA SER A 75 17.38 5.09 -17.21
C SER A 75 16.76 3.80 -17.74
N TRP A 76 15.87 3.17 -16.98
CA TRP A 76 15.30 1.87 -17.26
C TRP A 76 14.16 1.89 -18.29
N GLY A 77 14.00 0.77 -19.01
CA GLY A 77 12.82 0.50 -19.82
C GLY A 77 11.64 -0.02 -18.98
N PRO A 78 10.44 -0.17 -19.58
CA PRO A 78 9.31 -0.78 -18.90
C PRO A 78 9.54 -2.22 -18.39
N PRO A 79 10.33 -3.11 -19.03
CA PRO A 79 10.62 -4.43 -18.46
C PRO A 79 11.39 -4.36 -17.14
N GLU A 80 12.43 -3.53 -17.05
CA GLU A 80 13.18 -3.29 -15.81
C GLU A 80 12.32 -2.63 -14.73
N LEU A 81 11.54 -1.60 -15.07
CA LEU A 81 10.66 -0.90 -14.13
C LEU A 81 9.63 -1.86 -13.53
N LEU A 82 8.93 -2.62 -14.38
CA LEU A 82 7.92 -3.58 -13.91
C LEU A 82 8.56 -4.73 -13.12
N ALA A 83 9.76 -5.19 -13.51
CA ALA A 83 10.51 -6.19 -12.74
C ALA A 83 11.03 -5.65 -11.40
N HIS A 84 11.35 -4.35 -11.27
CA HIS A 84 11.61 -3.77 -9.96
C HIS A 84 10.34 -3.74 -9.11
N VAL A 85 9.20 -3.29 -9.62
CA VAL A 85 7.97 -3.23 -8.82
C VAL A 85 7.48 -4.62 -8.37
N ASP A 86 7.60 -5.62 -9.25
CA ASP A 86 7.36 -7.05 -8.99
C ASP A 86 8.23 -7.60 -7.84
N GLU A 87 9.42 -7.02 -7.66
CA GLU A 87 10.40 -7.38 -6.63
C GLU A 87 10.21 -6.56 -5.34
N MET A 88 9.87 -5.27 -5.49
CA MET A 88 9.73 -4.26 -4.44
C MET A 88 8.54 -4.51 -3.52
N LEU A 89 7.35 -4.75 -4.10
CA LEU A 89 6.10 -4.90 -3.36
C LEU A 89 6.12 -6.09 -2.40
N PRO A 90 6.48 -7.33 -2.82
CA PRO A 90 6.57 -8.46 -1.90
C PRO A 90 7.75 -8.33 -0.93
N PHE A 91 8.86 -7.69 -1.32
CA PHE A 91 10.00 -7.46 -0.42
C PHE A 91 9.62 -6.58 0.78
N TRP A 92 9.14 -5.36 0.55
CA TRP A 92 8.85 -4.42 1.64
C TRP A 92 7.69 -4.87 2.53
N LEU A 93 6.72 -5.61 1.98
CA LEU A 93 5.74 -6.30 2.81
C LEU A 93 6.38 -7.37 3.70
N GLY A 94 7.34 -8.14 3.19
CA GLY A 94 8.13 -9.09 4.01
C GLY A 94 8.97 -8.41 5.11
N GLU A 95 9.48 -7.20 4.86
CA GLU A 95 10.13 -6.39 5.89
C GLU A 95 9.13 -5.92 6.96
N ALA A 96 7.92 -5.49 6.57
CA ALA A 96 6.87 -5.08 7.51
C ALA A 96 6.40 -6.24 8.41
N GLU A 97 6.16 -7.44 7.85
CA GLU A 97 5.81 -8.61 8.67
C GLU A 97 6.95 -8.99 9.64
N ARG A 98 8.23 -8.86 9.24
CA ARG A 98 9.36 -9.08 10.17
C ARG A 98 9.36 -8.10 11.34
N ILE A 99 8.97 -6.84 11.11
CA ILE A 99 8.84 -5.84 12.17
C ILE A 99 7.64 -6.16 13.09
N LEU A 100 6.61 -6.85 12.61
CA LEU A 100 5.44 -7.28 13.39
C LEU A 100 5.75 -8.52 14.26
N ASP A 101 6.41 -9.53 13.69
CA ASP A 101 6.78 -10.79 14.36
C ASP A 101 7.78 -10.61 15.52
N ALA A 102 8.52 -9.49 15.55
CA ALA A 102 9.48 -9.18 16.60
C ALA A 102 8.80 -8.80 17.94
N PRO A 103 9.47 -8.95 19.10
CA PRO A 103 9.02 -8.36 20.37
C PRO A 103 8.84 -6.84 20.25
N ALA A 104 7.92 -6.25 21.01
CA ALA A 104 7.61 -4.81 20.94
C ALA A 104 8.68 -3.92 21.60
N ASP A 105 9.46 -4.52 22.51
CA ASP A 105 10.58 -3.94 23.25
C ASP A 105 11.95 -4.21 22.57
N ALA A 106 11.97 -4.92 21.44
CA ALA A 106 13.19 -5.25 20.69
C ALA A 106 13.04 -4.97 19.17
N PRO A 107 13.16 -3.70 18.72
CA PRO A 107 13.19 -3.35 17.31
C PRO A 107 14.25 -4.12 16.52
N VAL A 108 13.86 -4.67 15.37
CA VAL A 108 14.73 -5.49 14.51
C VAL A 108 15.29 -4.71 13.31
N PRO A 109 16.51 -5.04 12.83
CA PRO A 109 17.03 -4.48 11.58
C PRO A 109 16.18 -4.85 10.37
N PHE A 110 15.94 -3.88 9.47
CA PHE A 110 15.21 -4.10 8.22
C PHE A 110 15.75 -3.23 7.06
N GLY A 111 15.30 -3.56 5.85
CA GLY A 111 15.68 -2.93 4.61
C GLY A 111 17.03 -3.41 4.08
N ARG A 112 17.41 -2.86 2.92
CA ARG A 112 18.66 -3.14 2.19
C ARG A 112 19.01 -1.94 1.31
N VAL A 113 20.26 -1.88 0.85
CA VAL A 113 20.71 -0.87 -0.12
C VAL A 113 20.35 -1.27 -1.56
N ALA A 114 20.29 -0.29 -2.48
CA ALA A 114 20.00 -0.54 -3.90
C ALA A 114 20.98 -1.54 -4.56
N ALA A 115 22.24 -1.54 -4.10
CA ALA A 115 23.31 -2.44 -4.54
C ALA A 115 23.24 -3.86 -3.94
N ASP A 116 22.14 -4.24 -3.29
CA ASP A 116 21.90 -5.59 -2.81
C ASP A 116 21.91 -6.61 -3.97
N THR A 117 22.73 -7.65 -3.86
CA THR A 117 22.96 -8.59 -4.97
C THR A 117 21.76 -9.49 -5.23
N ILE A 118 20.89 -9.71 -4.24
CA ILE A 118 19.64 -10.46 -4.41
C ILE A 118 18.65 -9.61 -5.22
N ARG A 119 18.45 -8.33 -4.86
CA ARG A 119 17.66 -7.36 -5.63
C ARG A 119 18.06 -7.35 -7.10
N ILE A 120 19.34 -7.11 -7.37
CA ILE A 120 19.88 -7.05 -8.74
C ILE A 120 19.63 -8.37 -9.48
N SER A 121 19.85 -9.51 -8.83
CA SER A 121 19.64 -10.83 -9.44
C SER A 121 18.18 -11.11 -9.79
N VAL A 122 17.22 -10.68 -8.95
CA VAL A 122 15.79 -10.85 -9.21
C VAL A 122 15.34 -9.92 -10.34
N ILE A 123 15.69 -8.63 -10.32
CA ILE A 123 15.37 -7.70 -11.41
C ILE A 123 15.98 -8.17 -12.74
N GLY A 124 17.24 -8.63 -12.73
CA GLY A 124 17.93 -9.15 -13.90
C GLY A 124 17.30 -10.39 -14.51
N ARG A 125 16.71 -11.26 -13.68
CA ARG A 125 15.87 -12.39 -14.11
C ARG A 125 14.54 -11.89 -14.67
N ASP A 126 13.75 -11.18 -13.86
CA ASP A 126 12.34 -10.95 -14.16
C ASP A 126 12.10 -9.89 -15.24
N ARG A 127 13.07 -9.01 -15.54
CA ARG A 127 12.98 -8.11 -16.71
C ARG A 127 12.93 -8.85 -18.07
N THR A 128 13.23 -10.15 -18.07
CA THR A 128 13.10 -11.03 -19.26
C THR A 128 11.73 -11.72 -19.37
N VAL A 129 10.90 -11.62 -18.34
CA VAL A 129 9.55 -12.20 -18.29
C VAL A 129 8.62 -11.39 -19.22
N PRO A 130 7.65 -12.03 -19.93
CA PRO A 130 6.72 -11.30 -20.78
C PRO A 130 5.93 -10.24 -20.01
N LEU A 131 5.85 -9.01 -20.53
CA LEU A 131 5.18 -7.86 -19.91
C LEU A 131 3.79 -8.19 -19.35
N ARG A 132 3.01 -9.00 -20.07
CA ARG A 132 1.66 -9.45 -19.65
C ARG A 132 1.63 -10.20 -18.32
N GLU A 133 2.70 -10.90 -17.95
CA GLU A 133 2.84 -11.58 -16.67
C GLU A 133 3.27 -10.59 -15.57
N LEU A 134 4.22 -9.68 -15.87
CA LEU A 134 4.66 -8.65 -14.91
C LEU A 134 3.49 -7.71 -14.54
N PHE A 135 2.66 -7.29 -15.50
CA PHE A 135 1.43 -6.55 -15.22
C PHE A 135 0.40 -7.36 -14.39
N ALA A 136 0.38 -8.69 -14.52
CA ALA A 136 -0.52 -9.55 -13.74
C ALA A 136 -0.02 -9.71 -12.29
N ARG A 137 1.29 -9.88 -12.08
CA ARG A 137 1.92 -9.90 -10.75
C ARG A 137 1.75 -8.56 -10.03
N LEU A 138 2.05 -7.44 -10.71
CA LEU A 138 1.80 -6.07 -10.22
C LEU A 138 0.38 -5.88 -9.67
N ALA A 139 -0.63 -6.36 -10.41
CA ALA A 139 -2.02 -6.26 -9.97
C ALA A 139 -2.31 -7.12 -8.73
N ALA A 140 -1.75 -8.34 -8.67
CA ALA A 140 -1.95 -9.27 -7.56
C ALA A 140 -1.22 -8.82 -6.27
N ASP A 141 0.06 -8.46 -6.37
CA ASP A 141 0.85 -8.02 -5.22
C ASP A 141 0.48 -6.60 -4.77
N GLY A 142 0.16 -5.68 -5.69
CA GLY A 142 -0.41 -4.39 -5.33
C GLY A 142 -1.69 -4.52 -4.49
N ALA A 143 -2.60 -5.40 -4.90
CA ALA A 143 -3.81 -5.71 -4.13
C ALA A 143 -3.53 -6.47 -2.82
N ARG A 144 -2.49 -7.32 -2.76
CA ARG A 144 -2.06 -8.00 -1.53
C ARG A 144 -1.51 -7.00 -0.51
N VAL A 145 -0.62 -6.11 -0.93
CA VAL A 145 0.00 -5.10 -0.06
C VAL A 145 -1.04 -4.10 0.43
N ALA A 146 -1.86 -3.53 -0.47
CA ALA A 146 -2.90 -2.58 -0.09
C ALA A 146 -3.94 -3.19 0.87
N ARG A 147 -4.33 -4.46 0.67
CA ARG A 147 -5.20 -5.16 1.63
C ARG A 147 -4.53 -5.30 2.99
N ARG A 148 -3.27 -5.74 3.07
CA ARG A 148 -2.58 -5.91 4.35
C ARG A 148 -2.38 -4.58 5.09
N MET A 149 -2.10 -3.50 4.37
CA MET A 149 -2.10 -2.14 4.94
C MET A 149 -3.44 -1.76 5.58
N ARG A 150 -4.57 -2.17 4.99
CA ARG A 150 -5.92 -1.96 5.55
C ARG A 150 -6.27 -2.93 6.70
N GLU A 151 -5.54 -4.03 6.86
CA GLU A 151 -5.73 -5.03 7.93
C GLU A 151 -4.95 -4.69 9.21
N LEU A 152 -3.97 -3.78 9.16
CA LEU A 152 -3.14 -3.38 10.30
C LEU A 152 -3.87 -2.36 11.19
N SER A 153 -3.83 -2.57 12.51
CA SER A 153 -4.26 -1.59 13.50
C SER A 153 -3.24 -0.45 13.67
N ASP A 154 -3.66 0.70 14.21
CA ASP A 154 -2.75 1.84 14.46
C ASP A 154 -1.56 1.47 15.37
N GLY A 155 -1.76 0.53 16.30
CA GLY A 155 -0.69 0.02 17.17
C GLY A 155 0.31 -0.89 16.45
N GLU A 156 -0.13 -1.62 15.42
CA GLU A 156 0.75 -2.35 14.51
C GLU A 156 1.47 -1.40 13.53
N ALA A 157 0.77 -0.39 13.00
CA ALA A 157 1.34 0.62 12.11
C ALA A 157 2.45 1.45 12.80
N ALA A 158 2.30 1.67 14.12
CA ALA A 158 3.29 2.35 14.98
C ALA A 158 4.48 1.49 15.41
N ARG A 159 4.52 0.18 15.08
CA ARG A 159 5.66 -0.71 15.37
C ARG A 159 6.95 -0.17 14.75
N ILE A 160 8.05 -0.20 15.49
CA ILE A 160 9.36 0.32 15.07
C ILE A 160 10.29 -0.82 14.62
N GLY A 161 10.93 -0.63 13.47
CA GLY A 161 12.12 -1.36 13.04
C GLY A 161 13.31 -0.42 12.82
N VAL A 162 14.53 -0.96 12.76
CA VAL A 162 15.76 -0.18 12.56
C VAL A 162 16.20 -0.27 11.09
N HIS A 163 16.00 0.79 10.30
CA HIS A 163 16.37 0.81 8.88
C HIS A 163 17.87 1.07 8.70
N GLN A 164 18.54 0.24 7.90
CA GLN A 164 20.01 0.25 7.70
C GLN A 164 20.65 1.63 7.50
N THR A 165 19.98 2.55 6.80
CA THR A 165 20.50 3.89 6.48
C THR A 165 19.66 5.05 7.02
N ARG A 166 18.55 4.77 7.72
CA ARG A 166 17.63 5.81 8.24
C ARG A 166 17.39 5.75 9.75
N GLY A 167 17.85 4.69 10.42
CA GLY A 167 17.56 4.47 11.84
C GLY A 167 16.11 4.03 12.05
N ASP A 168 15.58 4.33 13.23
CA ASP A 168 14.27 3.88 13.68
C ASP A 168 13.14 4.43 12.80
N LEU A 169 12.31 3.54 12.24
CA LEU A 169 11.13 3.89 11.43
C LEU A 169 9.92 3.04 11.82
N THR A 170 8.74 3.65 11.76
CA THR A 170 7.46 2.95 11.92
C THR A 170 7.08 2.16 10.67
N ILE A 171 6.21 1.16 10.80
CA ILE A 171 5.62 0.46 9.64
C ILE A 171 4.82 1.42 8.75
N GLU A 172 4.13 2.42 9.31
CA GLU A 172 3.51 3.49 8.53
C GLU A 172 4.54 4.29 7.69
N SER A 173 5.70 4.61 8.27
CA SER A 173 6.80 5.30 7.56
C SER A 173 7.42 4.41 6.48
N LEU A 174 7.50 3.10 6.71
CA LEU A 174 7.98 2.10 5.75
C LEU A 174 7.05 2.08 4.52
N PHE A 175 5.74 1.95 4.74
CA PHE A 175 4.76 1.93 3.64
C PHE A 175 4.62 3.28 2.93
N GLU A 176 4.84 4.41 3.60
CA GLU A 176 4.87 5.72 2.95
C GLU A 176 6.01 5.81 1.93
N TRP A 177 7.26 5.61 2.39
CA TRP A 177 8.45 5.93 1.62
C TRP A 177 8.84 4.85 0.62
N PHE A 178 8.78 3.57 1.01
CA PHE A 178 9.35 2.47 0.23
C PHE A 178 8.32 1.69 -0.61
N VAL A 179 7.04 2.04 -0.51
CA VAL A 179 5.94 1.36 -1.20
C VAL A 179 5.02 2.35 -1.89
N THR A 180 4.40 3.26 -1.14
CA THR A 180 3.35 4.15 -1.66
C THR A 180 3.94 5.25 -2.55
N SER A 181 4.82 6.08 -2.00
CA SER A 181 5.45 7.19 -2.74
C SER A 181 6.39 6.67 -3.84
N HIS A 182 7.16 5.60 -3.61
CA HIS A 182 8.05 5.01 -4.62
C HIS A 182 7.26 4.44 -5.83
N LEU A 183 6.07 3.85 -5.62
CA LEU A 183 5.24 3.45 -6.75
C LEU A 183 4.62 4.65 -7.49
N GLU A 184 4.24 5.72 -6.80
CA GLU A 184 3.80 6.97 -7.43
C GLU A 184 4.91 7.60 -8.30
N GLU A 185 6.18 7.53 -7.87
CA GLU A 185 7.34 7.93 -8.68
C GLU A 185 7.48 7.07 -9.94
N HIS A 186 7.29 5.74 -9.85
CA HIS A 186 7.29 4.86 -11.02
C HIS A 186 6.09 5.11 -11.98
N VAL A 187 4.93 5.58 -11.49
CA VAL A 187 3.82 6.05 -12.35
C VAL A 187 4.27 7.24 -13.21
N VAL A 188 5.00 8.20 -12.62
CA VAL A 188 5.55 9.36 -13.34
C VAL A 188 6.61 8.92 -14.34
N GLN A 189 7.54 8.06 -13.91
CA GLN A 189 8.61 7.52 -14.76
C GLN A 189 8.05 6.78 -15.99
N LEU A 190 7.07 5.89 -15.80
CA LEU A 190 6.50 5.10 -16.91
C LEU A 190 5.79 6.00 -17.93
N ARG A 191 5.17 7.10 -17.50
CA ARG A 191 4.62 8.13 -18.40
C ARG A 191 5.74 8.80 -19.19
N MET A 192 6.79 9.29 -18.53
CA MET A 192 7.94 9.92 -19.19
C MET A 192 8.59 9.01 -20.24
N ILE A 193 8.75 7.72 -19.95
CA ILE A 193 9.26 6.71 -20.91
C ILE A 193 8.35 6.61 -22.13
N LEU A 194 7.03 6.49 -21.93
CA LEU A 194 6.05 6.35 -23.00
C LEU A 194 5.87 7.62 -23.84
N ASP A 195 6.05 8.79 -23.24
CA ASP A 195 5.90 10.07 -23.92
C ASP A 195 7.17 10.38 -24.74
N THR A 196 8.37 10.11 -24.20
CA THR A 196 9.67 10.18 -24.92
C THR A 196 9.77 9.16 -26.06
N ARG A 197 9.05 8.04 -25.97
CA ARG A 197 8.94 7.03 -27.04
C ARG A 197 7.89 7.37 -28.09
N GLY A 198 7.01 8.33 -27.81
CA GLY A 198 5.91 8.76 -28.68
C GLY A 198 6.16 10.07 -29.44
N SER A 199 7.26 10.76 -29.16
CA SER A 199 7.76 11.96 -29.84
C SER A 199 8.71 11.63 -30.98
#